data_AF-A0A9W7BYG7-F1
#
_entry.id   AF-A0A9W7BYG7-F1
#
_cell.length_a   1.000
_cell.length_b   1.000
_cell.length_c   1.000
_cell.angle_alpha   90.00
_cell.angle_beta   90.00
_cell.angle_gamma   90.00
#
_symmetry.space_group_name_H-M   'P 1'
#
loop_
_entity.id
_entity.type
_entity.pdbx_description
1 polymer ?
#
loop_
_entity_poly.entity_id
_entity_poly.type
_entity_poly.pdbx_seq_one_letter_code
_entity_poly.pdbx_strand_id
1 'polypeptide(L)'
;MRSFLLILTFLSTASAFAPSAFTRQRLPLRASGNEIDAPIAKDTSELDALTLEEEVELLTAKELKKTKTVSNLRNQNGVDYAPWMAISADDEVKIRQLSKEKAEARRKRKEQEAEVQGSLFLDSQAQELSGLGLKYTVVSESEVELEWVTAGEEDTEGFVVRRRKARETEWEVLASYKDWKPLISQSSSGGTYRYTDDSVSLGGWVYRVSEVSPSGVESDLCQALLEVQSQGEKLQGILAVVGFGIIAAGAVFTGITMDPLQ
;
A
#
# COMPACT_ATOMS: atom_id res chain seq x y z
N MET A 1 -44.94 -37.42 -21.96
CA MET A 1 -44.22 -37.04 -23.19
C MET A 1 -44.79 -35.74 -23.73
N ARG A 2 -44.18 -34.58 -23.47
CA ARG A 2 -44.24 -33.38 -24.31
C ARG A 2 -43.00 -32.53 -24.03
N SER A 3 -42.08 -32.56 -24.97
CA SER A 3 -40.89 -31.72 -25.04
C SER A 3 -41.28 -30.25 -25.23
N PHE A 4 -40.62 -29.34 -24.53
CA PHE A 4 -40.58 -27.93 -24.88
C PHE A 4 -39.12 -27.52 -25.05
N LEU A 5 -38.73 -27.39 -26.32
CA LEU A 5 -37.45 -26.86 -26.78
C LEU A 5 -37.63 -25.35 -26.92
N LEU A 6 -36.92 -24.55 -26.12
CA LEU A 6 -36.99 -23.08 -26.17
C LEU A 6 -35.67 -22.57 -26.76
N ILE A 7 -35.73 -22.20 -28.03
CA ILE A 7 -34.62 -21.59 -28.79
C ILE A 7 -34.65 -20.09 -28.49
N LEU A 8 -33.63 -19.58 -27.80
CA LEU A 8 -33.40 -18.15 -27.61
C LEU A 8 -32.42 -17.65 -28.68
N THR A 9 -32.95 -16.92 -29.66
CA THR A 9 -32.19 -16.11 -30.62
C THR A 9 -31.85 -14.77 -29.99
N PHE A 10 -30.57 -14.47 -29.77
CA PHE A 10 -30.10 -13.12 -29.46
C PHE A 10 -29.58 -12.44 -30.72
N LEU A 11 -30.24 -11.33 -31.08
CA LEU A 11 -29.84 -10.38 -32.12
C LEU A 11 -28.58 -9.64 -31.67
N SER A 12 -27.53 -9.73 -32.49
CA SER A 12 -26.30 -8.96 -32.36
C SER A 12 -26.47 -7.60 -33.05
N THR A 13 -26.40 -6.50 -32.29
CA THR A 13 -26.23 -5.15 -32.84
C THR A 13 -24.80 -4.69 -32.60
N ALA A 14 -23.98 -4.76 -33.64
CA ALA A 14 -22.64 -4.21 -33.66
C ALA A 14 -22.69 -2.69 -33.87
N SER A 15 -22.25 -1.90 -32.89
CA SER A 15 -21.85 -0.51 -33.11
C SER A 15 -20.34 -0.47 -33.33
N ALA A 16 -19.92 -0.21 -34.55
CA ALA A 16 -18.52 -0.04 -34.93
C ALA A 16 -17.96 1.24 -34.27
N PHE A 17 -16.99 1.08 -33.38
CA PHE A 17 -16.16 2.17 -32.86
C PHE A 17 -14.81 2.11 -33.58
N ALA A 18 -14.62 2.95 -34.59
CA ALA A 18 -13.35 3.09 -35.28
C ALA A 18 -12.35 3.85 -34.38
N PRO A 19 -11.11 3.38 -34.19
CA PRO A 19 -10.09 4.18 -33.52
C PRO A 19 -9.54 5.21 -34.51
N SER A 20 -9.92 6.46 -34.34
CA SER A 20 -9.23 7.57 -34.99
C SER A 20 -7.80 7.66 -34.46
N ALA A 21 -6.82 7.39 -35.33
CA ALA A 21 -5.41 7.60 -35.06
C ALA A 21 -5.15 9.09 -34.75
N PHE A 22 -5.09 9.42 -33.46
CA PHE A 22 -4.69 10.74 -33.01
C PHE A 22 -3.16 10.81 -33.05
N THR A 23 -2.63 11.15 -34.22
CA THR A 23 -1.22 11.52 -34.39
C THR A 23 -0.95 12.74 -33.51
N ARG A 24 -0.34 12.50 -32.35
CA ARG A 24 0.07 13.52 -31.39
C ARG A 24 1.22 14.33 -32.01
N GLN A 25 0.90 15.41 -32.73
CA GLN A 25 1.89 16.43 -33.09
C GLN A 25 2.54 16.93 -31.80
N ARG A 26 3.81 16.54 -31.58
CA ARG A 26 4.67 17.16 -30.57
C ARG A 26 4.96 18.58 -31.03
N LEU A 27 4.23 19.55 -30.48
CA LEU A 27 4.68 20.93 -30.50
C LEU A 27 5.98 21.02 -29.69
N PRO A 28 7.05 21.64 -30.21
CA PRO A 28 8.24 21.87 -29.41
C PRO A 28 7.89 22.84 -28.28
N LEU A 29 7.93 22.34 -27.05
CA LEU A 29 7.87 23.18 -25.85
C LEU A 29 9.07 24.13 -25.90
N ARG A 30 8.80 25.38 -26.23
CA ARG A 30 9.77 26.48 -26.15
C ARG A 30 10.11 26.67 -24.67
N ALA A 31 11.25 26.13 -24.26
CA ALA A 31 11.86 26.35 -22.95
C ALA A 31 12.23 27.82 -22.81
N SER A 32 11.30 28.61 -22.27
CA SER A 32 11.60 29.88 -21.62
C SER A 32 11.77 29.56 -20.15
N GLY A 33 13.00 29.73 -19.65
CA GLY A 33 13.39 29.38 -18.30
C GLY A 33 12.45 29.96 -17.25
N ASN A 34 11.93 29.07 -16.42
CA ASN A 34 11.79 29.34 -15.00
C ASN A 34 12.06 28.01 -14.31
N GLU A 35 13.27 27.88 -13.76
CA GLU A 35 13.63 26.79 -12.85
C GLU A 35 12.63 26.78 -11.70
N ILE A 36 11.75 25.80 -11.69
CA ILE A 36 11.05 25.36 -10.48
C ILE A 36 11.29 23.86 -10.41
N ASP A 37 12.55 23.48 -10.17
CA ASP A 37 12.90 22.10 -9.84
C ASP A 37 13.77 22.06 -8.58
N ALA A 38 13.28 21.26 -7.62
CA ALA A 38 13.86 20.74 -6.37
C ALA A 38 13.82 21.62 -5.08
N PRO A 39 13.62 21.01 -3.89
CA PRO A 39 12.76 19.86 -3.56
C PRO A 39 11.85 20.11 -2.32
N ILE A 40 10.68 19.47 -2.28
CA ILE A 40 9.68 19.47 -1.19
C ILE A 40 10.19 18.82 0.12
N ALA A 41 11.42 18.31 0.13
CA ALA A 41 11.97 17.51 1.23
C ALA A 41 12.40 18.31 2.48
N LYS A 42 12.54 19.64 2.41
CA LYS A 42 13.04 20.45 3.55
C LYS A 42 11.95 20.90 4.53
N ASP A 43 10.68 20.91 4.11
CA ASP A 43 9.58 21.45 4.92
C ASP A 43 9.06 20.45 5.98
N THR A 44 9.34 19.16 5.86
CA THR A 44 8.76 18.14 6.75
C THR A 44 9.44 18.08 8.11
N SER A 45 10.76 18.24 8.18
CA SER A 45 11.51 18.15 9.44
C SER A 45 11.25 19.33 10.39
N GLU A 46 10.96 20.51 9.85
CA GLU A 46 10.66 21.71 10.65
C GLU A 46 9.26 21.66 11.26
N LEU A 47 8.29 21.02 10.58
CA LEU A 47 6.94 20.80 11.10
C LEU A 47 6.91 19.82 12.27
N ASP A 48 7.91 18.94 12.36
CA ASP A 48 7.96 17.86 13.33
C ASP A 48 8.47 18.31 14.70
N ALA A 49 9.17 19.45 14.76
CA ALA A 49 9.65 20.07 15.98
C ALA A 49 8.63 21.03 16.63
N LEU A 50 7.51 21.29 15.94
CA LEU A 50 6.51 22.27 16.35
C LEU A 50 5.36 21.61 17.12
N THR A 51 4.73 22.40 17.99
CA THR A 51 3.50 21.97 18.65
C THR A 51 2.36 21.85 17.64
N LEU A 52 1.32 21.07 17.96
CA LEU A 52 0.20 20.80 17.05
C LEU A 52 -0.46 22.11 16.59
N GLU A 53 -0.57 23.08 17.49
CA GLU A 53 -1.19 24.37 17.22
C GLU A 53 -0.33 25.22 16.26
N GLU A 54 0.99 25.29 16.47
CA GLU A 54 1.92 26.02 15.60
C GLU A 54 2.01 25.39 14.19
N GLU A 55 1.98 24.05 14.11
CA GLU A 55 1.96 23.31 12.84
C GLU A 55 0.69 23.65 12.04
N VAL A 56 -0.47 23.67 12.71
CA VAL A 56 -1.76 24.03 12.11
C VAL A 56 -1.77 25.49 11.65
N GLU A 57 -1.23 26.42 12.44
CA GLU A 57 -1.15 27.83 12.04
C GLU A 57 -0.23 28.03 10.83
N LEU A 58 0.90 27.33 10.75
CA LEU A 58 1.76 27.39 9.57
C LEU A 58 1.11 26.76 8.34
N LEU A 59 0.45 25.61 8.48
CA LEU A 59 -0.26 24.96 7.37
C LEU A 59 -1.42 25.83 6.87
N THR A 60 -2.19 26.44 7.78
CA THR A 60 -3.27 27.36 7.42
C THR A 60 -2.75 28.63 6.79
N ALA A 61 -1.68 29.24 7.33
CA ALA A 61 -1.05 30.40 6.73
C ALA A 61 -0.48 30.08 5.34
N LYS A 62 0.10 28.89 5.12
CA LYS A 62 0.57 28.43 3.81
C LYS A 62 -0.60 28.27 2.83
N GLU A 63 -1.71 27.66 3.24
CA GLU A 63 -2.88 27.49 2.38
C GLU A 63 -3.58 28.83 2.09
N LEU A 64 -3.72 29.72 3.07
CA LEU A 64 -4.23 31.08 2.87
C LEU A 64 -3.32 31.91 1.94
N LYS A 65 -2.00 31.78 2.05
CA LYS A 65 -1.04 32.42 1.14
C LYS A 65 -1.18 31.92 -0.29
N LYS A 66 -1.29 30.59 -0.50
CA LYS A 66 -1.51 30.00 -1.82
C LYS A 66 -2.81 30.48 -2.44
N THR A 67 -3.91 30.39 -1.70
CA THR A 67 -5.23 30.82 -2.18
C THR A 67 -5.26 32.33 -2.49
N LYS A 68 -4.62 33.17 -1.65
CA LYS A 68 -4.50 34.62 -1.90
C LYS A 68 -3.61 34.95 -3.11
N THR A 69 -2.57 34.15 -3.37
CA THR A 69 -1.69 34.34 -4.53
C THR A 69 -2.43 34.00 -5.82
N VAL A 70 -3.22 32.93 -5.80
CA VAL A 70 -4.05 32.50 -6.93
C VAL A 70 -5.21 33.46 -7.17
N SER A 71 -5.83 33.99 -6.12
CA SER A 71 -6.92 34.96 -6.25
C SER A 71 -6.45 36.33 -6.76
N ASN A 72 -5.18 36.69 -6.52
CA ASN A 72 -4.60 37.98 -6.95
C ASN A 72 -3.95 37.92 -8.35
N LEU A 73 -4.15 36.84 -9.10
CA LEU A 73 -3.78 36.78 -10.52
C LEU A 73 -4.69 37.71 -11.32
N ARG A 74 -4.11 38.72 -11.98
CA ARG A 74 -4.82 39.72 -12.80
C ARG A 74 -4.51 39.57 -14.28
N ASN A 75 -5.52 39.79 -15.12
CA ASN A 75 -5.34 39.85 -16.57
C ASN A 75 -4.75 41.20 -17.00
N GLN A 76 -4.39 41.34 -18.28
CA GLN A 76 -3.81 42.58 -18.84
C GLN A 76 -4.73 43.81 -18.70
N ASN A 77 -6.03 43.59 -18.48
CA ASN A 77 -7.03 44.64 -18.27
C ASN A 77 -7.26 44.96 -16.78
N GLY A 78 -6.46 44.39 -15.87
CA GLY A 78 -6.52 44.66 -14.44
C GLY A 78 -7.66 43.96 -13.69
N VAL A 79 -8.37 43.03 -14.35
CA VAL A 79 -9.46 42.24 -13.73
C VAL A 79 -8.88 40.95 -13.16
N ASP A 80 -9.32 40.60 -11.96
CA ASP A 80 -8.91 39.36 -11.28
C ASP A 80 -9.38 38.14 -12.11
N TYR A 81 -8.50 37.16 -12.30
CA TYR A 81 -8.80 35.94 -13.06
C TYR A 81 -9.79 35.03 -12.33
N ALA A 82 -9.84 35.08 -10.99
CA ALA A 82 -10.69 34.21 -10.18
C ALA A 82 -11.41 34.97 -9.05
N PRO A 83 -12.34 35.89 -9.37
CA PRO A 83 -13.08 36.66 -8.36
C PRO A 83 -14.03 35.79 -7.53
N TRP A 84 -14.40 34.61 -8.04
CA TRP A 84 -15.20 33.59 -7.37
C TRP A 84 -14.41 32.77 -6.33
N MET A 85 -13.10 32.96 -6.24
CA MET A 85 -12.21 32.33 -5.25
C MET A 85 -11.90 33.25 -4.07
N ALA A 86 -12.66 34.34 -3.88
CA ALA A 86 -12.51 35.21 -2.73
C ALA A 86 -12.83 34.45 -1.44
N ILE A 87 -11.83 34.29 -0.58
CA ILE A 87 -11.98 33.59 0.70
C ILE A 87 -12.93 34.38 1.60
N SER A 88 -14.04 33.77 1.97
CA SER A 88 -14.93 34.29 3.00
C SER A 88 -14.41 33.93 4.39
N ALA A 89 -14.85 34.64 5.43
CA ALA A 89 -14.50 34.30 6.82
C ALA A 89 -14.88 32.85 7.19
N ASP A 90 -15.94 32.32 6.58
CA ASP A 90 -16.38 30.93 6.77
C ASP A 90 -15.42 29.92 6.13
N ASP A 91 -14.76 30.30 5.03
CA ASP A 91 -13.78 29.44 4.35
C ASP A 91 -12.46 29.40 5.12
N GLU A 92 -12.05 30.49 5.78
CA GLU A 92 -10.89 30.47 6.69
C GLU A 92 -11.07 29.49 7.85
N VAL A 93 -12.29 29.43 8.42
CA VAL A 93 -12.61 28.48 9.49
C VAL A 93 -12.55 27.03 9.00
N LYS A 94 -13.06 26.75 7.80
CA LYS A 94 -12.97 25.41 7.18
C LYS A 94 -11.52 25.03 6.88
N ILE A 95 -10.70 25.96 6.38
CA ILE A 95 -9.27 25.71 6.13
C ILE A 95 -8.54 25.39 7.45
N ARG A 96 -8.88 26.07 8.56
CA ARG A 96 -8.37 25.75 9.90
C ARG A 96 -8.81 24.38 10.40
N GLN A 97 -10.03 23.96 10.11
CA GLN A 97 -10.50 22.62 10.49
C GLN A 97 -9.80 21.52 9.67
N LEU A 98 -9.71 21.68 8.35
CA LEU A 98 -9.07 20.72 7.45
C LEU A 98 -7.56 20.57 7.73
N SER A 99 -6.89 21.66 8.10
CA SER A 99 -5.48 21.63 8.49
C SER A 99 -5.25 20.95 9.83
N LYS A 100 -6.14 21.15 10.82
CA LYS A 100 -6.13 20.39 12.09
C LYS A 100 -6.27 18.89 11.82
N GLU A 101 -7.28 18.50 11.05
CA GLU A 101 -7.52 17.11 10.69
C GLU A 101 -6.32 16.51 9.93
N LYS A 102 -5.72 17.28 9.01
CA LYS A 102 -4.53 16.86 8.26
C LYS A 102 -3.29 16.70 9.14
N ALA A 103 -3.08 17.60 10.10
CA ALA A 103 -1.98 17.52 11.06
C ALA A 103 -2.16 16.32 12.01
N GLU A 104 -3.36 16.11 12.52
CA GLU A 104 -3.72 14.95 13.33
C GLU A 104 -3.55 13.63 12.57
N ALA A 105 -4.00 13.56 11.32
CA ALA A 105 -3.81 12.39 10.47
C ALA A 105 -2.32 12.10 10.20
N ARG A 106 -1.49 13.13 10.04
CA ARG A 106 -0.04 12.97 9.87
C ARG A 106 0.62 12.47 11.15
N ARG A 107 0.25 13.01 12.33
CA ARG A 107 0.74 12.53 13.62
C ARG A 107 0.33 11.09 13.87
N LYS A 108 -0.93 10.74 13.60
CA LYS A 108 -1.43 9.37 13.72
C LYS A 108 -0.68 8.38 12.81
N ARG A 109 -0.34 8.76 11.58
CA ARG A 109 0.49 7.92 10.70
C ARG A 109 1.90 7.73 11.26
N LYS A 110 2.51 8.78 11.78
CA LYS A 110 3.82 8.70 12.41
C LYS A 110 3.84 7.88 13.68
N GLU A 111 2.79 7.96 14.48
CA GLU A 111 2.62 7.11 15.66
C GLU A 111 2.50 5.64 15.27
N GLN A 112 1.76 5.35 14.20
CA GLN A 112 1.66 4.00 13.62
C GLN A 112 2.99 3.52 13.01
N GLU A 113 3.75 4.42 12.39
CA GLU A 113 5.08 4.13 11.86
C GLU A 113 6.10 3.94 13.00
N ALA A 114 6.02 4.72 14.08
CA ALA A 114 6.88 4.61 15.25
C ALA A 114 6.58 3.40 16.14
N GLU A 115 5.39 2.78 16.00
CA GLU A 115 5.10 1.47 16.59
C GLU A 115 6.00 0.38 16.01
N VAL A 116 6.44 0.54 14.75
CA VAL A 116 7.42 -0.34 14.12
C VAL A 116 8.81 0.06 14.63
N GLN A 117 9.53 -0.86 15.25
CA GLN A 117 10.86 -0.60 15.78
C GLN A 117 11.94 -1.30 14.94
N GLY A 118 13.17 -0.76 14.93
CA GLY A 118 14.32 -1.46 14.37
C GLY A 118 14.39 -1.47 12.84
N SER A 119 14.84 -2.59 12.27
CA SER A 119 15.15 -2.73 10.83
C SER A 119 13.93 -2.48 9.94
N LEU A 120 12.76 -2.96 10.36
CA LEU A 120 11.50 -2.81 9.61
C LEU A 120 11.06 -1.33 9.49
N PHE A 121 11.41 -0.47 10.46
CA PHE A 121 11.10 0.96 10.40
C PHE A 121 11.93 1.68 9.32
N LEU A 122 13.19 1.28 9.18
CA LEU A 122 14.14 1.96 8.30
C LEU A 122 13.96 1.58 6.84
N ASP A 123 13.58 0.32 6.54
CA ASP A 123 13.53 -0.16 5.17
C ASP A 123 12.48 -1.26 4.90
N SER A 124 11.22 -0.98 5.26
CA SER A 124 10.11 -1.90 4.96
C SER A 124 10.01 -2.27 3.48
N GLN A 125 10.34 -1.37 2.54
CA GLN A 125 10.27 -1.68 1.11
C GLN A 125 11.44 -2.54 0.61
N ALA A 126 12.69 -2.30 1.04
CA ALA A 126 13.78 -3.18 0.61
C ALA A 126 13.74 -4.53 1.32
N GLN A 127 13.10 -4.65 2.48
CA GLN A 127 12.97 -5.93 3.14
C GLN A 127 12.06 -6.91 2.37
N GLU A 128 11.00 -6.41 1.75
CA GLU A 128 10.18 -7.18 0.80
C GLU A 128 10.96 -7.57 -0.47
N LEU A 129 11.95 -6.74 -0.88
CA LEU A 129 12.72 -6.95 -2.11
C LEU A 129 13.99 -7.81 -1.91
N SER A 130 14.57 -7.81 -0.72
CA SER A 130 15.88 -8.42 -0.39
C SER A 130 15.82 -9.94 -0.15
N GLY A 131 14.62 -10.52 -0.04
CA GLY A 131 14.44 -11.94 0.24
C GLY A 131 14.77 -12.37 1.67
N LEU A 132 15.17 -11.42 2.54
CA LEU A 132 15.26 -11.55 4.00
C LEU A 132 13.91 -11.32 4.70
N GLY A 133 12.86 -11.00 3.93
CA GLY A 133 11.50 -10.87 4.42
C GLY A 133 10.91 -12.17 4.95
N LEU A 134 9.78 -12.04 5.67
CA LEU A 134 9.05 -13.17 6.23
C LEU A 134 8.36 -13.95 5.11
N LYS A 135 8.81 -15.17 4.84
CA LYS A 135 8.15 -16.09 3.90
C LYS A 135 7.05 -16.83 4.64
N TYR A 136 5.94 -17.07 3.96
CA TYR A 136 4.84 -17.86 4.51
C TYR A 136 4.28 -18.83 3.48
N THR A 137 3.80 -19.96 3.98
CA THR A 137 3.05 -20.95 3.20
C THR A 137 1.77 -21.29 3.97
N VAL A 138 0.63 -21.04 3.34
CA VAL A 138 -0.67 -21.48 3.88
C VAL A 138 -0.83 -22.96 3.53
N VAL A 139 -0.61 -23.84 4.50
CA VAL A 139 -0.68 -25.30 4.32
C VAL A 139 -2.13 -25.75 4.32
N SER A 140 -2.93 -25.25 5.26
CA SER A 140 -4.36 -25.56 5.38
C SER A 140 -5.17 -24.35 5.87
N GLU A 141 -6.48 -24.51 6.03
CA GLU A 141 -7.38 -23.46 6.52
C GLU A 141 -7.11 -23.05 7.97
N SER A 142 -6.36 -23.88 8.71
CA SER A 142 -5.99 -23.66 10.10
C SER A 142 -4.49 -23.79 10.37
N GLU A 143 -3.66 -23.80 9.33
CA GLU A 143 -2.22 -24.01 9.47
C GLU A 143 -1.42 -23.13 8.52
N VAL A 144 -0.52 -22.34 9.09
CA VAL A 144 0.41 -21.48 8.35
C VAL A 144 1.83 -21.77 8.81
N GLU A 145 2.71 -22.03 7.84
CA GLU A 145 4.14 -22.12 8.07
C GLU A 145 4.79 -20.78 7.76
N LEU A 146 5.63 -20.32 8.67
CA LEU A 146 6.45 -19.12 8.56
C LEU A 146 7.92 -19.51 8.49
N GLU A 147 8.66 -18.88 7.59
CA GLU A 147 10.10 -19.06 7.45
C GLU A 147 10.78 -17.71 7.26
N TRP A 148 11.85 -17.45 7.99
CA TRP A 148 12.69 -16.27 7.81
C TRP A 148 14.17 -16.63 7.95
N VAL A 149 15.01 -15.77 7.38
CA VAL A 149 16.46 -15.94 7.38
C VAL A 149 17.10 -14.67 7.90
N THR A 150 18.10 -14.82 8.76
CA THR A 150 18.91 -13.72 9.29
C THR A 150 20.31 -13.78 8.68
N ALA A 151 20.93 -12.62 8.50
CA ALA A 151 22.29 -12.52 7.95
C ALA A 151 23.37 -12.33 9.03
N GLY A 152 22.98 -11.97 10.26
CA GLY A 152 23.87 -11.79 11.41
C GLY A 152 23.06 -11.63 12.70
N GLU A 153 23.57 -12.22 13.80
CA GLU A 153 22.88 -12.31 15.10
C GLU A 153 23.83 -12.02 16.28
N GLU A 154 24.87 -11.22 16.07
CA GLU A 154 25.92 -10.97 17.06
C GLU A 154 25.38 -10.45 18.41
N ASP A 155 24.32 -9.65 18.39
CA ASP A 155 23.66 -9.07 19.56
C ASP A 155 22.19 -9.50 19.69
N THR A 156 21.88 -10.75 19.32
CA THR A 156 20.52 -11.31 19.35
C THR A 156 20.47 -12.52 20.28
N GLU A 157 19.60 -12.49 21.29
CA GLU A 157 19.35 -13.61 22.19
C GLU A 157 18.36 -14.61 21.56
N GLY A 158 17.36 -14.10 20.82
CA GLY A 158 16.41 -14.90 20.08
C GLY A 158 15.28 -14.08 19.48
N PHE A 159 14.22 -14.76 19.06
CA PHE A 159 13.11 -14.17 18.31
C PHE A 159 11.76 -14.35 19.00
N VAL A 160 10.84 -13.44 18.72
CA VAL A 160 9.45 -13.48 19.15
C VAL A 160 8.55 -13.37 17.92
N VAL A 161 7.63 -14.32 17.77
CA VAL A 161 6.66 -14.37 16.69
C VAL A 161 5.32 -13.85 17.19
N ARG A 162 4.79 -12.85 16.50
CA ARG A 162 3.53 -12.19 16.82
C ARG A 162 2.56 -12.25 15.66
N ARG A 163 1.28 -12.26 15.99
CA ARG A 163 0.19 -12.25 15.02
C ARG A 163 -0.88 -11.26 15.44
N ARG A 164 -1.51 -10.62 14.47
CA ARG A 164 -2.76 -9.89 14.65
C ARG A 164 -3.67 -10.05 13.45
N LYS A 165 -4.97 -9.83 13.63
CA LYS A 165 -5.88 -9.71 12.49
C LYS A 165 -5.59 -8.41 11.74
N ALA A 166 -5.73 -8.42 10.42
CA ALA A 166 -5.40 -7.26 9.58
C ALA A 166 -6.22 -5.99 9.89
N ARG A 167 -7.35 -6.11 10.58
CA ARG A 167 -8.22 -4.99 11.00
C ARG A 167 -8.09 -4.62 12.47
N GLU A 168 -7.29 -5.37 13.23
CA GLU A 168 -7.09 -5.16 14.66
C GLU A 168 -5.70 -4.56 14.89
N THR A 169 -5.54 -3.84 16.00
CA THR A 169 -4.26 -3.21 16.37
C THR A 169 -3.47 -4.06 17.35
N GLU A 170 -4.13 -4.85 18.19
CA GLU A 170 -3.51 -5.66 19.23
C GLU A 170 -2.75 -6.86 18.66
N TRP A 171 -1.55 -7.10 19.19
CA TRP A 171 -0.68 -8.21 18.83
C TRP A 171 -0.79 -9.33 19.86
N GLU A 172 -1.00 -10.55 19.37
CA GLU A 172 -0.91 -11.79 20.13
C GLU A 172 0.50 -12.38 19.97
N VAL A 173 1.12 -12.79 21.07
CA VAL A 173 2.40 -13.50 21.05
C VAL A 173 2.13 -14.99 20.86
N LEU A 174 2.58 -15.55 19.74
CA LEU A 174 2.39 -16.96 19.43
C LEU A 174 3.53 -17.83 19.98
N ALA A 175 4.76 -17.35 19.83
CA ALA A 175 5.94 -18.05 20.31
C ALA A 175 7.06 -17.05 20.65
N SER A 176 7.85 -17.40 21.66
CA SER A 176 9.04 -16.67 22.10
C SER A 176 10.21 -17.62 22.23
N TYR A 177 11.43 -17.13 22.05
CA TYR A 177 12.67 -17.86 22.34
C TYR A 177 12.75 -18.45 23.76
N LYS A 178 12.00 -17.88 24.72
CA LYS A 178 11.89 -18.38 26.09
C LYS A 178 11.07 -19.67 26.19
N ASP A 179 9.97 -19.73 25.43
CA ASP A 179 9.02 -20.84 25.47
C ASP A 179 9.37 -21.90 24.41
N TRP A 180 9.98 -21.49 23.30
CA TRP A 180 10.28 -22.31 22.14
C TRP A 180 11.77 -22.21 21.76
N LYS A 181 12.53 -23.25 22.12
CA LYS A 181 14.00 -23.30 21.94
C LYS A 181 14.49 -23.06 20.50
N PRO A 182 13.82 -23.55 19.44
CA PRO A 182 14.23 -23.25 18.07
C PRO A 182 14.26 -21.76 17.69
N LEU A 183 13.67 -20.86 18.48
CA LEU A 183 13.74 -19.41 18.27
C LEU A 183 14.90 -18.74 19.00
N ILE A 184 15.74 -19.51 19.70
CA ILE A 184 17.00 -18.99 20.26
C ILE A 184 17.96 -18.74 19.10
N SER A 185 18.71 -17.63 19.19
CA SER A 185 19.76 -17.28 18.23
C SER A 185 20.72 -18.46 17.99
N GLN A 186 20.98 -18.77 16.72
CA GLN A 186 21.73 -19.96 16.34
C GLN A 186 23.23 -19.65 16.23
N SER A 187 23.59 -18.56 15.54
CA SER A 187 24.98 -18.23 15.29
C SER A 187 25.17 -16.77 14.92
N SER A 188 26.36 -16.23 15.19
CA SER A 188 26.73 -14.85 14.81
C SER A 188 26.54 -14.54 13.33
N SER A 189 26.66 -15.56 12.46
CA SER A 189 26.51 -15.44 11.00
C SER A 189 25.06 -15.49 10.51
N GLY A 190 24.09 -15.55 11.43
CA GLY A 190 22.68 -15.76 11.10
C GLY A 190 22.26 -17.22 11.02
N GLY A 191 20.99 -17.43 10.72
CA GLY A 191 20.33 -18.73 10.68
C GLY A 191 19.02 -18.71 9.91
N THR A 192 18.47 -19.90 9.68
CA THR A 192 17.13 -20.08 9.12
C THR A 192 16.20 -20.56 10.22
N TYR A 193 15.05 -19.91 10.33
CA TYR A 193 14.06 -20.19 11.35
C TYR A 193 12.73 -20.57 10.72
N ARG A 194 12.02 -21.46 11.40
CA ARG A 194 10.69 -21.91 10.97
C ARG A 194 9.76 -22.00 12.17
N TYR A 195 8.54 -21.55 11.96
CA TYR A 195 7.46 -21.66 12.93
C TYR A 195 6.16 -22.05 12.23
N THR A 196 5.39 -22.95 12.85
CA THR A 196 4.09 -23.37 12.36
C THR A 196 3.02 -22.91 13.34
N ASP A 197 2.05 -22.14 12.83
CA ASP A 197 0.88 -21.69 13.57
C ASP A 197 -0.32 -22.57 13.21
N ASP A 198 -0.80 -23.34 14.18
CA ASP A 198 -1.93 -24.28 14.08
C ASP A 198 -3.25 -23.70 14.61
N SER A 199 -3.23 -22.43 15.04
CA SER A 199 -4.37 -21.75 15.69
C SER A 199 -5.06 -20.73 14.78
N VAL A 200 -4.62 -20.62 13.53
CA VAL A 200 -5.11 -19.61 12.59
C VAL A 200 -6.50 -19.96 12.07
N SER A 201 -7.29 -18.94 11.72
CA SER A 201 -8.60 -19.11 11.10
C SER A 201 -8.67 -18.37 9.76
N LEU A 202 -9.73 -18.63 9.00
CA LEU A 202 -10.01 -17.91 7.75
C LEU A 202 -9.99 -16.37 7.96
N GLY A 203 -9.44 -15.65 6.97
CA GLY A 203 -9.35 -14.20 6.96
C GLY A 203 -7.94 -13.63 6.77
N GLY A 204 -7.83 -12.30 6.87
CA GLY A 204 -6.57 -11.57 6.71
C GLY A 204 -5.81 -11.42 8.03
N TRP A 205 -4.53 -11.77 8.02
CA TRP A 205 -3.65 -11.77 9.17
C TRP A 205 -2.34 -11.05 8.85
N VAL A 206 -1.75 -10.46 9.89
CA VAL A 206 -0.43 -9.86 9.83
C VAL A 206 0.44 -10.57 10.85
N TYR A 207 1.54 -11.14 10.36
CA TYR A 207 2.57 -11.78 11.19
C TYR A 207 3.79 -10.88 11.25
N ARG A 208 4.41 -10.82 12.42
CA ARG A 208 5.63 -10.05 12.65
C ARG A 208 6.60 -10.90 13.45
N VAL A 209 7.87 -10.82 13.07
CA VAL A 209 8.97 -11.40 13.83
C VAL A 209 9.82 -10.27 14.36
N SER A 210 10.06 -10.27 15.66
CA SER A 210 10.94 -9.33 16.33
C SER A 210 12.14 -10.07 16.90
N GLU A 211 13.32 -9.51 16.75
CA GLU A 211 14.53 -9.96 17.43
C GLU A 211 14.62 -9.31 18.81
N VAL A 212 15.20 -10.04 19.77
CA VAL A 212 15.39 -9.57 21.14
C VAL A 212 16.88 -9.58 21.45
N SER A 213 17.42 -8.43 21.79
CA SER A 213 18.82 -8.31 22.22
C SER A 213 19.02 -8.83 23.65
N PRO A 214 20.25 -9.18 24.05
CA PRO A 214 20.56 -9.56 25.44
C PRO A 214 20.19 -8.51 26.49
N SER A 215 20.06 -7.24 26.09
CA SER A 215 19.59 -6.13 26.91
C SER A 215 18.07 -6.10 27.11
N GLY A 216 17.32 -6.99 26.44
CA GLY A 216 15.86 -7.04 26.42
C GLY A 216 15.21 -6.01 25.49
N VAL A 217 15.99 -5.33 24.66
CA VAL A 217 15.47 -4.44 23.62
C VAL A 217 14.93 -5.28 22.47
N GLU A 218 13.72 -4.97 22.01
CA GLU A 218 13.11 -5.62 20.85
C GLU A 218 13.27 -4.76 19.60
N SER A 219 13.54 -5.41 18.48
CA SER A 219 13.67 -4.78 17.16
C SER A 219 12.81 -5.60 16.19
N ASP A 220 11.92 -4.95 15.44
CA ASP A 220 11.09 -5.67 14.48
C ASP A 220 11.95 -6.01 13.27
N LEU A 221 12.12 -7.31 13.07
CA LEU A 221 12.90 -7.84 11.98
C LEU A 221 12.06 -7.75 10.72
N CYS A 222 10.99 -8.53 10.59
CA CYS A 222 10.21 -8.61 9.36
C CYS A 222 8.71 -8.80 9.63
N GLN A 223 7.90 -8.48 8.61
CA GLN A 223 6.44 -8.60 8.68
C GLN A 223 5.90 -9.18 7.37
N ALA A 224 4.78 -9.91 7.43
CA ALA A 224 4.03 -10.33 6.25
C ALA A 224 2.53 -10.19 6.49
N LEU A 225 1.82 -9.73 5.45
CA LEU A 225 0.37 -9.81 5.38
C LEU A 225 0.00 -11.03 4.54
N LEU A 226 -0.85 -11.89 5.11
CA LEU A 226 -1.37 -13.05 4.42
C LEU A 226 -2.88 -13.16 4.58
N GLU A 227 -3.51 -13.84 3.63
CA GLU A 227 -4.94 -14.12 3.66
C GLU A 227 -5.14 -15.63 3.61
N VAL A 228 -5.79 -16.16 4.67
CA VAL A 228 -6.17 -17.57 4.74
C VAL A 228 -7.56 -17.69 4.11
N GLN A 229 -7.60 -18.25 2.91
CA GLN A 229 -8.82 -18.48 2.15
C GLN A 229 -9.29 -19.92 2.32
N SER A 230 -10.60 -20.13 2.23
CA SER A 230 -11.17 -21.48 2.21
C SER A 230 -10.77 -22.23 0.93
N GLN A 231 -10.79 -23.56 0.97
CA GLN A 231 -10.53 -24.39 -0.22
C GLN A 231 -11.51 -24.07 -1.36
N GLY A 232 -12.76 -23.72 -1.03
CA GLY A 232 -13.78 -23.33 -2.01
C GLY A 232 -13.43 -22.05 -2.75
N GLU A 233 -12.97 -21.02 -2.04
CA GLU A 233 -12.54 -19.75 -2.63
C GLU A 233 -11.30 -19.93 -3.50
N LYS A 234 -10.30 -20.69 -3.02
CA LYS A 234 -9.09 -21.01 -3.78
C LYS A 234 -9.41 -21.71 -5.09
N LEU A 235 -10.32 -22.69 -5.06
CA LEU A 235 -10.73 -23.45 -6.23
C LEU A 235 -11.54 -22.60 -7.22
N GLN A 236 -12.43 -21.74 -6.73
CA GLN A 236 -13.16 -20.79 -7.57
C GLN A 236 -12.22 -19.80 -8.27
N GLY A 237 -11.22 -19.28 -7.55
CA GLY A 237 -10.21 -18.39 -8.13
C GLY A 237 -9.42 -19.05 -9.26
N ILE A 238 -8.94 -20.29 -9.03
CA ILE A 238 -8.22 -21.07 -10.06
C ILE A 238 -9.12 -21.33 -11.26
N LEU A 239 -10.36 -21.75 -11.03
CA LEU A 239 -11.31 -22.04 -12.11
C LEU A 239 -11.64 -20.79 -12.94
N ALA A 240 -11.81 -19.65 -12.29
CA ALA A 240 -12.06 -18.39 -12.97
C ALA A 240 -10.87 -18.00 -13.87
N VAL A 241 -9.64 -18.08 -13.37
CA VAL A 241 -8.42 -17.77 -14.14
C VAL A 241 -8.29 -18.67 -15.37
N VAL A 242 -8.48 -19.99 -15.18
CA VAL A 242 -8.44 -20.95 -16.30
C VAL A 242 -9.55 -20.66 -17.31
N GLY A 243 -10.78 -20.41 -16.84
CA GLY A 243 -11.92 -20.09 -17.70
C GLY A 243 -11.69 -18.83 -18.54
N PHE A 244 -11.23 -17.75 -17.92
CA PHE A 244 -10.88 -16.51 -18.64
C PHE A 244 -9.72 -16.72 -19.62
N GLY A 245 -8.71 -17.52 -19.25
CA GLY A 245 -7.59 -17.84 -20.15
C GLY A 245 -8.06 -18.52 -21.44
N ILE A 246 -8.99 -19.49 -21.34
CA ILE A 246 -9.55 -20.18 -22.51
C ILE A 246 -10.35 -19.20 -23.39
N ILE A 247 -11.19 -18.36 -22.80
CA ILE A 247 -11.99 -17.38 -23.55
C ILE A 247 -11.09 -16.36 -24.25
N ALA A 248 -10.07 -15.84 -23.57
CA ALA A 248 -9.12 -14.89 -24.14
C ALA A 248 -8.33 -15.51 -25.32
N ALA A 249 -7.84 -16.74 -25.16
CA ALA A 249 -7.16 -17.45 -26.24
C ALA A 249 -8.08 -17.68 -27.45
N GLY A 250 -9.34 -18.04 -27.22
CA GLY A 250 -10.35 -18.16 -28.26
C GLY A 250 -10.61 -16.83 -28.99
N ALA A 251 -10.75 -15.74 -28.25
CA ALA A 251 -10.97 -14.40 -28.83
C ALA A 251 -9.79 -13.94 -29.70
N VAL A 252 -8.54 -14.16 -29.25
CA VAL A 252 -7.34 -13.87 -30.03
C VAL A 252 -7.29 -14.73 -31.29
N PHE A 253 -7.56 -16.03 -31.18
CA PHE A 253 -7.61 -16.93 -32.33
C PHE A 253 -8.66 -16.48 -33.35
N THR A 254 -9.89 -16.18 -32.91
CA THR A 254 -10.94 -15.67 -33.79
C THR A 254 -10.54 -14.33 -34.42
N GLY A 255 -9.90 -13.43 -33.67
CA GLY A 255 -9.44 -12.14 -34.17
C GLY A 255 -8.39 -12.26 -35.27
N ILE A 256 -7.44 -13.20 -35.14
CA ILE A 256 -6.43 -13.47 -36.18
C ILE A 256 -7.07 -14.10 -37.42
N THR A 257 -7.99 -15.06 -37.24
CA THR A 257 -8.63 -15.75 -38.38
C THR A 257 -9.70 -14.92 -39.10
N MET A 258 -10.28 -13.92 -38.43
CA MET A 258 -11.34 -13.07 -38.98
C MET A 258 -10.83 -11.68 -39.38
N ASP A 259 -9.52 -11.42 -39.37
CA ASP A 259 -8.94 -10.18 -39.90
C ASP A 259 -8.98 -10.20 -41.44
N PRO A 260 -9.80 -9.36 -42.09
CA PRO A 260 -9.91 -9.32 -43.54
C PRO A 260 -8.73 -8.62 -44.25
N LEU A 261 -7.70 -8.20 -43.50
CA LEU A 261 -6.49 -7.56 -44.04
C LEU A 261 -5.26 -8.49 -44.12
N GLN A 262 -5.42 -9.79 -43.85
CA GLN A 262 -4.44 -10.83 -44.19
C GLN A 262 -4.74 -11.53 -45.51
#